data_AF-A0A7V3I4L3-F1
#
_entry.id   AF-A0A7V3I4L3-F1
#
_cell.length_a   1.000
_cell.length_b   1.000
_cell.length_c   1.000
_cell.angle_alpha   90.00
_cell.angle_beta   90.00
_cell.angle_gamma   90.00
#
_symmetry.space_group_name_H-M   'P 1'
#
loop_
_entity.id
_entity.type
_entity.pdbx_description
1 polymer ?
#
loop_
_entity_poly.entity_id
_entity_poly.type
_entity_poly.pdbx_seq_one_letter_code
_entity_poly.pdbx_strand_id
1 'polypeptide(L)'
;MPEFFPNVGKIEYQGPDSTNPLSFKHYDPDEVVLGKPMREHLRFAVCYWHTFKGLGSDPFGPGTMIRPWNDSDDEMQVAEMTLRAAFEFFTKLGVDFWCFHDHDIAPEADTLAESNKRLDKMVDLAAKLQDDTGIKLLWGTANLFAHRRYLGGASTNPDPAIFAYAAAQVKKAMEVTHRLGGLGYVFWGGREGYDTLLNTDLKRELDHLA
;
A
#
# COMPACT_ATOMS: atom_id res chain seq x y z
N MET A 1 -17.67 4.57 -14.85
CA MET A 1 -17.32 3.13 -14.77
C MET A 1 -18.34 2.45 -13.87
N PRO A 2 -18.66 1.18 -14.09
CA PRO A 2 -19.47 0.42 -13.13
C PRO A 2 -18.77 0.40 -11.76
N GLU A 3 -19.56 0.41 -10.68
CA GLU A 3 -19.07 0.29 -9.31
C GLU A 3 -18.53 -1.12 -9.04
N PHE A 4 -17.45 -1.22 -8.27
CA PHE A 4 -16.89 -2.49 -7.78
C PHE A 4 -17.64 -3.01 -6.55
N PHE A 5 -18.31 -2.12 -5.79
CA PHE A 5 -19.09 -2.45 -4.60
C PHE A 5 -20.54 -1.96 -4.72
N PRO A 6 -21.34 -2.44 -5.69
CA PRO A 6 -22.66 -1.88 -6.02
C PRO A 6 -23.70 -2.01 -4.89
N ASN A 7 -23.50 -2.95 -3.98
CA ASN A 7 -24.42 -3.21 -2.86
C ASN A 7 -24.00 -2.48 -1.57
N VAL A 8 -22.95 -1.67 -1.61
CA VAL A 8 -22.42 -0.95 -0.45
C VAL A 8 -22.44 0.54 -0.77
N GLY A 9 -23.25 1.30 -0.03
CA GLY A 9 -23.22 2.75 -0.04
C GLY A 9 -22.09 3.30 0.83
N LYS A 10 -22.04 4.63 0.97
CA LYS A 10 -21.18 5.26 1.96
C LYS A 10 -21.59 4.82 3.38
N ILE A 11 -20.60 4.46 4.20
CA ILE A 11 -20.82 4.02 5.58
C ILE A 11 -20.99 5.26 6.46
N GLU A 12 -22.18 5.40 7.03
CA GLU A 12 -22.55 6.55 7.86
C GLU A 12 -22.52 6.19 9.34
N TYR A 13 -22.36 7.19 10.20
CA TYR A 13 -22.56 7.05 11.64
C TYR A 13 -24.05 6.92 11.97
N GLN A 14 -24.41 5.95 12.81
CA GLN A 14 -25.80 5.69 13.23
C GLN A 14 -25.96 5.52 14.74
N GLY A 15 -24.92 5.81 15.53
CA GLY A 15 -24.95 5.70 16.98
C GLY A 15 -24.77 4.29 17.54
N PRO A 16 -24.53 4.18 18.86
CA PRO A 16 -24.12 2.95 19.52
C PRO A 16 -25.19 1.84 19.50
N ASP A 17 -26.46 2.21 19.41
CA ASP A 17 -27.59 1.27 19.43
C ASP A 17 -27.96 0.74 18.03
N SER A 18 -27.28 1.20 16.96
CA SER A 18 -27.56 0.76 15.60
C SER A 18 -27.25 -0.73 15.41
N THR A 19 -28.20 -1.47 14.87
CA THR A 19 -28.04 -2.88 14.50
C THR A 19 -27.63 -3.09 13.03
N ASN A 20 -27.61 -2.03 12.22
CA ASN A 20 -27.20 -2.10 10.82
C ASN A 20 -25.71 -2.44 10.75
N PRO A 21 -25.25 -3.57 10.19
CA PRO A 21 -23.83 -3.91 10.17
C PRO A 21 -22.97 -2.94 9.34
N LEU A 22 -23.55 -2.25 8.35
CA LEU A 22 -22.87 -1.29 7.47
C LEU A 22 -23.09 0.16 7.94
N SER A 23 -22.78 0.41 9.21
CA SER A 23 -22.78 1.75 9.83
C SER A 23 -21.71 1.84 10.91
N PHE A 24 -21.21 3.04 11.19
CA PHE A 24 -20.38 3.29 12.37
C PHE A 24 -21.24 3.48 13.61
N LYS A 25 -20.82 2.88 14.73
CA LYS A 25 -21.52 2.95 16.03
C LYS A 25 -20.88 3.97 16.98
N HIS A 26 -19.60 4.24 16.76
CA HIS A 26 -18.79 5.09 17.61
C HIS A 26 -17.87 6.05 16.84
N TYR A 27 -17.75 5.86 15.53
CA TYR A 27 -16.96 6.76 14.70
C TYR A 27 -17.91 7.73 14.00
N ASP A 28 -18.10 8.89 14.61
CA ASP A 28 -18.60 10.08 13.95
C ASP A 28 -17.39 10.93 13.55
N PRO A 29 -17.06 11.06 12.26
CA PRO A 29 -15.83 11.72 11.83
C PRO A 29 -15.79 13.22 12.21
N ASP A 30 -16.95 13.84 12.44
CA ASP A 30 -17.08 15.27 12.74
C ASP A 30 -17.33 15.56 14.23
N GLU A 31 -17.52 14.52 15.06
CA GLU A 31 -17.63 14.67 16.51
C GLU A 31 -16.34 15.28 17.08
N VAL A 32 -16.50 16.40 17.80
CA VAL A 32 -15.38 17.11 18.42
C VAL A 32 -15.03 16.49 19.77
N VAL A 33 -13.87 15.85 19.84
CA VAL A 33 -13.30 15.29 21.07
C VAL A 33 -12.10 16.13 21.48
N LEU A 34 -12.10 16.69 22.68
CA LEU A 34 -10.98 17.51 23.20
C LEU A 34 -10.51 18.61 22.22
N GLY A 35 -11.46 19.24 21.51
CA GLY A 35 -11.20 20.37 20.61
C GLY A 35 -10.76 20.01 19.18
N LYS A 36 -10.76 18.74 18.77
CA LYS A 36 -10.56 18.33 17.37
C LYS A 36 -11.60 17.30 16.92
N PRO A 37 -12.02 17.30 15.64
CA PRO A 37 -12.84 16.23 15.08
C PRO A 37 -12.18 14.86 15.24
N MET A 38 -12.96 13.79 15.44
CA MET A 38 -12.42 12.43 15.58
C MET A 38 -11.53 12.03 14.41
N ARG A 39 -11.88 12.41 13.17
CA ARG A 39 -11.06 12.10 11.98
C ARG A 39 -9.63 12.64 12.08
N GLU A 40 -9.43 13.78 12.76
CA GLU A 40 -8.12 14.39 12.95
C GLU A 40 -7.30 13.72 14.05
N HIS A 41 -7.96 13.12 15.03
CA HIS A 41 -7.30 12.30 16.05
C HIS A 41 -6.88 10.94 15.49
N LEU A 42 -7.81 10.27 14.79
CA LEU A 42 -7.66 8.87 14.41
C LEU A 42 -6.89 8.72 13.10
N ARG A 43 -7.12 9.61 12.14
CA ARG A 43 -6.41 9.68 10.85
C ARG A 43 -6.31 8.31 10.18
N PHE A 44 -7.43 7.60 10.13
CA PHE A 44 -7.47 6.23 9.61
C PHE A 44 -6.96 6.17 8.18
N ALA A 45 -6.14 5.15 7.93
CA ALA A 45 -5.62 4.82 6.61
C ALA A 45 -5.93 3.37 6.27
N VAL A 46 -6.30 3.12 5.02
CA VAL A 46 -6.43 1.76 4.51
C VAL A 46 -5.10 1.30 3.92
N CYS A 47 -4.63 0.12 4.34
CA CYS A 47 -3.43 -0.50 3.78
C CYS A 47 -3.74 -1.22 2.47
N TYR A 48 -3.08 -0.79 1.39
CA TYR A 48 -3.43 -1.25 0.04
C TYR A 48 -3.15 -2.75 -0.15
N TRP A 49 -2.01 -3.25 0.35
CA TRP A 49 -1.58 -4.65 0.17
C TRP A 49 -2.57 -5.66 0.75
N HIS A 50 -3.04 -5.47 1.99
CA HIS A 50 -3.98 -6.42 2.60
C HIS A 50 -5.38 -6.33 1.98
N THR A 51 -5.86 -5.12 1.70
CA THR A 51 -7.25 -4.93 1.26
C THR A 51 -7.45 -5.32 -0.20
N PHE A 52 -6.48 -5.03 -1.09
CA PHE A 52 -6.69 -5.18 -2.53
C PHE A 52 -5.77 -6.19 -3.21
N LYS A 53 -4.61 -6.52 -2.62
CA LYS A 53 -3.66 -7.50 -3.20
C LYS A 53 -3.70 -8.86 -2.52
N GLY A 54 -4.06 -8.92 -1.24
CA GLY A 54 -4.21 -10.17 -0.49
C GLY A 54 -5.36 -11.03 -1.03
N LEU A 55 -5.04 -12.18 -1.62
CA LEU A 55 -6.04 -13.13 -2.13
C LEU A 55 -6.29 -14.34 -1.22
N GLY A 56 -5.75 -14.32 0.01
CA GLY A 56 -5.99 -15.35 1.03
C GLY A 56 -5.18 -16.62 0.85
N SER A 57 -4.09 -16.59 0.08
CA SER A 57 -3.11 -17.68 0.05
C SER A 57 -2.34 -17.77 1.36
N ASP A 58 -1.92 -18.96 1.72
CA ASP A 58 -1.07 -19.22 2.89
C ASP A 58 0.03 -20.26 2.54
N PRO A 59 0.94 -20.62 3.46
CA PRO A 59 1.99 -21.61 3.17
C PRO A 59 1.49 -23.02 2.79
N PHE A 60 0.20 -23.31 2.94
CA PHE A 60 -0.42 -24.63 2.76
C PHE A 60 -1.45 -24.66 1.63
N GLY A 61 -1.83 -23.53 1.03
CA GLY A 61 -2.86 -23.49 0.01
C GLY A 61 -2.92 -22.21 -0.84
N PRO A 62 -3.59 -22.29 -2.01
CA PRO A 62 -3.75 -21.16 -2.91
C PRO A 62 -4.75 -20.13 -2.38
N GLY A 63 -4.80 -18.97 -3.05
CA GLY A 63 -5.77 -17.93 -2.76
C GLY A 63 -7.22 -18.40 -2.94
N THR A 64 -8.11 -17.84 -2.11
CA THR A 64 -9.55 -18.16 -2.06
C THR A 64 -10.43 -16.99 -2.49
N MET A 65 -9.86 -15.78 -2.52
CA MET A 65 -10.60 -14.54 -2.76
C MET A 65 -10.70 -14.25 -4.26
N ILE A 66 -11.93 -14.23 -4.78
CA ILE A 66 -12.22 -13.77 -6.14
C ILE A 66 -12.57 -12.28 -6.08
N ARG A 67 -11.92 -11.47 -6.92
CA ARG A 67 -12.07 -10.01 -6.91
C ARG A 67 -12.39 -9.49 -8.32
N PRO A 68 -13.40 -8.61 -8.47
CA PRO A 68 -13.79 -8.11 -9.80
C PRO A 68 -12.70 -7.23 -10.44
N TRP A 69 -11.81 -6.63 -9.65
CA TRP A 69 -10.68 -5.86 -10.17
C TRP A 69 -9.51 -6.71 -10.70
N ASN A 70 -9.59 -8.05 -10.60
CA ASN A 70 -8.62 -8.98 -11.17
C ASN A 70 -9.10 -9.62 -12.49
N ASP A 71 -10.22 -9.16 -13.05
CA ASP A 71 -10.84 -9.73 -14.25
C ASP A 71 -10.20 -9.19 -15.55
N SER A 72 -8.89 -9.43 -15.71
CA SER A 72 -8.13 -9.16 -16.93
C SER A 72 -6.84 -9.99 -16.98
N ASP A 73 -6.40 -10.34 -18.18
CA ASP A 73 -5.10 -10.98 -18.44
C ASP A 73 -3.94 -9.97 -18.51
N ASP A 74 -4.23 -8.66 -18.58
CA ASP A 74 -3.22 -7.60 -18.55
C ASP A 74 -3.01 -7.11 -17.10
N GLU A 75 -1.84 -7.38 -16.55
CA GLU A 75 -1.45 -6.99 -15.19
C GLU A 75 -1.54 -5.46 -14.93
N MET A 76 -1.30 -4.63 -15.94
CA MET A 76 -1.44 -3.18 -15.82
C MET A 76 -2.91 -2.78 -15.80
N GLN A 77 -3.76 -3.47 -16.57
CA GLN A 77 -5.21 -3.26 -16.50
C GLN A 77 -5.76 -3.68 -15.14
N VAL A 78 -5.29 -4.81 -14.59
CA VAL A 78 -5.61 -5.24 -13.21
C VAL A 78 -5.17 -4.18 -12.21
N ALA A 79 -3.96 -3.62 -12.33
CA ALA A 79 -3.49 -2.55 -11.45
C ALA A 79 -4.38 -1.30 -11.51
N GLU A 80 -4.76 -0.86 -12.72
CA GLU A 80 -5.68 0.28 -12.91
C GLU A 80 -7.07 0.02 -12.30
N MET A 81 -7.65 -1.17 -12.52
CA MET A 81 -8.92 -1.57 -11.94
C MET A 81 -8.83 -1.64 -10.41
N THR A 82 -7.75 -2.19 -9.88
CA THR A 82 -7.51 -2.32 -8.44
C THR A 82 -7.43 -0.94 -7.78
N LEU A 83 -6.70 0.00 -8.38
CA LEU A 83 -6.58 1.36 -7.85
C LEU A 83 -7.92 2.11 -7.87
N ARG A 84 -8.74 1.92 -8.91
CA ARG A 84 -10.10 2.50 -8.95
C ARG A 84 -11.02 1.88 -7.91
N ALA A 85 -10.99 0.56 -7.74
CA ALA A 85 -11.72 -0.13 -6.68
C ALA A 85 -11.28 0.35 -5.28
N ALA A 86 -9.99 0.62 -5.11
CA ALA A 86 -9.44 1.13 -3.87
C ALA A 86 -10.01 2.52 -3.52
N PHE A 87 -10.01 3.46 -4.46
CA PHE A 87 -10.57 4.79 -4.21
C PHE A 87 -12.10 4.79 -4.03
N GLU A 88 -12.83 3.88 -4.71
CA GLU A 88 -14.25 3.65 -4.41
C GLU A 88 -14.43 3.14 -2.96
N PHE A 89 -13.61 2.18 -2.53
CA PHE A 89 -13.66 1.66 -1.17
C PHE A 89 -13.31 2.74 -0.13
N PHE A 90 -12.28 3.55 -0.35
CA PHE A 90 -11.86 4.60 0.57
C PHE A 90 -12.97 5.63 0.78
N THR A 91 -13.59 6.07 -0.31
CA THR A 91 -14.67 7.06 -0.28
C THR A 91 -15.94 6.50 0.37
N LYS A 92 -16.29 5.24 0.11
CA LYS A 92 -17.42 4.57 0.78
C LYS A 92 -17.16 4.35 2.27
N LEU A 93 -15.95 3.98 2.66
CA LEU A 93 -15.58 3.78 4.06
C LEU A 93 -15.49 5.12 4.82
N GLY A 94 -15.24 6.24 4.14
CA GLY A 94 -15.13 7.56 4.75
C GLY A 94 -13.80 7.77 5.50
N VAL A 95 -12.72 7.11 5.04
CA VAL A 95 -11.36 7.37 5.53
C VAL A 95 -10.74 8.54 4.80
N ASP A 96 -9.77 9.22 5.43
CA ASP A 96 -9.05 10.33 4.80
C ASP A 96 -7.76 9.86 4.11
N PHE A 97 -7.26 8.67 4.47
CA PHE A 97 -5.92 8.24 4.08
C PHE A 97 -5.83 6.83 3.50
N TRP A 98 -4.74 6.59 2.78
CA TRP A 98 -4.30 5.27 2.33
C TRP A 98 -2.78 5.14 2.41
N CYS A 99 -2.28 3.90 2.34
CA CYS A 99 -0.85 3.58 2.34
C CYS A 99 -0.54 2.47 1.33
N PHE A 100 0.65 2.48 0.71
CA PHE A 100 1.04 1.47 -0.27
C PHE A 100 2.55 1.17 -0.27
N HIS A 101 2.94 -0.03 -0.70
CA HIS A 101 4.26 -0.28 -1.29
C HIS A 101 4.20 -0.04 -2.79
N ASP A 102 5.27 0.48 -3.38
CA ASP A 102 5.44 0.64 -4.83
C ASP A 102 4.88 -0.52 -5.68
N HIS A 103 5.28 -1.76 -5.39
CA HIS A 103 4.86 -2.95 -6.14
C HIS A 103 3.43 -3.42 -5.82
N ASP A 104 2.73 -2.82 -4.86
CA ASP A 104 1.31 -3.08 -4.64
C ASP A 104 0.47 -2.43 -5.74
N ILE A 105 0.82 -1.20 -6.13
CA ILE A 105 0.05 -0.39 -7.07
C ILE A 105 0.49 -0.57 -8.52
N ALA A 106 1.71 -1.07 -8.77
CA ALA A 106 2.21 -1.32 -10.12
C ALA A 106 2.99 -2.64 -10.20
N PRO A 107 2.69 -3.51 -11.18
CA PRO A 107 3.45 -4.73 -11.39
C PRO A 107 4.88 -4.43 -11.83
N GLU A 108 5.83 -5.16 -11.25
CA GLU A 108 7.22 -5.12 -11.65
C GLU A 108 7.40 -5.66 -13.08
N ALA A 109 8.35 -5.10 -13.84
CA ALA A 109 8.71 -5.54 -15.18
C ALA A 109 10.11 -6.14 -15.22
N ASP A 110 10.52 -6.65 -16.38
CA ASP A 110 11.84 -7.28 -16.58
C ASP A 110 13.03 -6.34 -16.32
N THR A 111 12.81 -5.03 -16.34
CA THR A 111 13.85 -4.02 -16.07
C THR A 111 13.37 -2.98 -15.08
N LEU A 112 14.31 -2.40 -14.34
CA LEU A 112 14.03 -1.29 -13.43
C LEU A 112 13.43 -0.09 -14.17
N ALA A 113 13.94 0.22 -15.38
CA ALA A 113 13.43 1.32 -16.19
C ALA A 113 11.96 1.13 -16.58
N GLU A 114 11.58 -0.08 -16.98
CA GLU A 114 10.20 -0.38 -17.32
C GLU A 114 9.29 -0.46 -16.08
N SER A 115 9.78 -1.02 -14.97
CA SER A 115 9.07 -1.02 -13.69
C SER A 115 8.76 0.40 -13.22
N ASN A 116 9.72 1.31 -13.37
CA ASN A 116 9.53 2.72 -13.03
C ASN A 116 8.48 3.41 -13.90
N LYS A 117 8.42 3.11 -15.21
CA LYS A 117 7.39 3.67 -16.11
C LYS A 117 5.99 3.16 -15.74
N ARG A 118 5.86 1.86 -15.43
CA ARG A 118 4.60 1.28 -14.96
C ARG A 118 4.14 1.95 -13.67
N LEU A 119 5.05 2.14 -12.72
CA LEU A 119 4.78 2.86 -11.48
C LEU A 119 4.38 4.32 -11.74
N ASP A 120 5.06 5.03 -12.64
CA ASP A 120 4.71 6.41 -13.00
C ASP A 120 3.28 6.51 -13.56
N LYS A 121 2.87 5.59 -14.43
CA LYS A 121 1.50 5.54 -14.97
C LYS A 121 0.46 5.36 -13.85
N MET A 122 0.74 4.49 -12.88
CA MET A 122 -0.16 4.24 -11.76
C MET A 122 -0.21 5.42 -10.78
N VAL A 123 0.92 6.11 -10.60
CA VAL A 123 1.01 7.32 -9.78
C VAL A 123 0.27 8.49 -10.44
N ASP A 124 0.29 8.62 -11.77
CA ASP A 124 -0.53 9.59 -12.50
C ASP A 124 -2.03 9.36 -12.22
N LEU A 125 -2.47 8.10 -12.28
CA LEU A 125 -3.85 7.74 -11.97
C LEU A 125 -4.18 7.97 -10.50
N ALA A 126 -3.29 7.62 -9.58
CA ALA A 126 -3.49 7.84 -8.14
C ALA A 126 -3.62 9.34 -7.82
N ALA A 127 -2.77 10.18 -8.40
CA ALA A 127 -2.84 11.64 -8.22
C ALA A 127 -4.19 12.19 -8.67
N LYS A 128 -4.65 11.78 -9.86
CA LYS A 128 -5.98 12.18 -10.35
C LYS A 128 -7.09 11.72 -9.39
N LEU A 129 -7.03 10.48 -8.91
CA LEU A 129 -8.03 9.96 -7.99
C LEU A 129 -8.00 10.67 -6.63
N GLN A 130 -6.83 11.08 -6.14
CA GLN A 130 -6.70 11.92 -4.94
C GLN A 130 -7.35 13.29 -5.16
N ASP A 131 -7.13 13.92 -6.31
CA ASP A 131 -7.76 15.21 -6.65
C ASP A 131 -9.28 15.09 -6.76
N ASP A 132 -9.77 14.02 -7.41
CA ASP A 132 -11.20 13.77 -7.62
C ASP A 132 -11.95 13.47 -6.31
N THR A 133 -11.28 12.89 -5.30
CA THR A 133 -11.93 12.37 -4.08
C THR A 133 -11.56 13.08 -2.78
N GLY A 134 -10.45 13.81 -2.76
CA GLY A 134 -9.87 14.42 -1.56
C GLY A 134 -9.11 13.44 -0.65
N ILE A 135 -9.03 12.15 -1.00
CA ILE A 135 -8.23 11.15 -0.28
C ILE A 135 -6.74 11.53 -0.35
N LYS A 136 -6.01 11.32 0.75
CA LYS A 136 -4.59 11.69 0.88
C LYS A 136 -3.71 10.49 1.13
N LEU A 137 -2.47 10.55 0.66
CA LEU A 137 -1.48 9.54 1.01
C LEU A 137 -0.97 9.79 2.43
N LEU A 138 -1.11 8.81 3.34
CA LEU A 138 -0.46 8.90 4.65
C LEU A 138 1.03 8.61 4.51
N TRP A 139 1.38 7.49 3.89
CA TRP A 139 2.76 7.15 3.55
C TRP A 139 2.85 6.15 2.40
N GLY A 140 3.95 6.25 1.66
CA GLY A 140 4.41 5.20 0.74
C GLY A 140 5.66 4.51 1.29
N THR A 141 6.03 3.40 0.68
CA THR A 141 7.22 2.60 1.01
C THR A 141 7.66 1.76 -0.18
N ALA A 142 8.84 1.15 -0.11
CA ALA A 142 9.33 0.19 -1.09
C ALA A 142 9.15 -1.26 -0.58
N ASN A 143 8.60 -2.15 -1.42
CA ASN A 143 8.58 -3.58 -1.12
C ASN A 143 9.95 -4.20 -1.43
N LEU A 144 10.83 -4.20 -0.43
CA LEU A 144 12.19 -4.74 -0.50
C LEU A 144 12.30 -6.15 0.10
N PHE A 145 11.23 -6.94 0.05
CA PHE A 145 11.19 -8.23 0.76
C PHE A 145 10.48 -9.35 0.00
N ALA A 146 9.59 -9.03 -0.94
CA ALA A 146 8.82 -10.03 -1.68
C ALA A 146 9.61 -10.67 -2.83
N HIS A 147 10.29 -9.86 -3.65
CA HIS A 147 11.03 -10.40 -4.79
C HIS A 147 12.23 -11.23 -4.31
N ARG A 148 12.47 -12.39 -4.95
CA ARG A 148 13.53 -13.34 -4.57
C ARG A 148 14.95 -12.76 -4.47
N ARG A 149 15.19 -11.63 -5.14
CA ARG A 149 16.47 -10.91 -5.10
C ARG A 149 16.84 -10.45 -3.68
N TYR A 150 15.82 -10.20 -2.85
CA TYR A 150 15.97 -9.75 -1.47
C TYR A 150 16.08 -10.89 -0.45
N LEU A 151 16.25 -12.14 -0.89
CA LEU A 151 16.34 -13.29 0.02
C LEU A 151 17.39 -13.11 1.12
N GLY A 152 18.54 -12.53 0.78
CA GLY A 152 19.63 -12.25 1.73
C GLY A 152 19.62 -10.84 2.31
N GLY A 153 18.50 -10.12 2.26
CA GLY A 153 18.40 -8.71 2.68
C GLY A 153 18.30 -7.72 1.52
N ALA A 154 18.10 -6.45 1.83
CA ALA A 154 18.06 -5.37 0.84
C ALA A 154 19.24 -4.41 1.04
N SER A 155 19.18 -3.53 2.04
CA SER A 155 20.34 -2.75 2.47
C SER A 155 21.33 -3.59 3.28
N THR A 156 20.88 -4.65 3.95
CA THR A 156 21.77 -5.59 4.65
C THR A 156 22.30 -6.69 3.74
N ASN A 157 22.03 -6.65 2.42
CA ASN A 157 22.43 -7.73 1.53
C ASN A 157 23.98 -7.82 1.41
N PRO A 158 24.57 -9.03 1.49
CA PRO A 158 26.01 -9.20 1.27
C PRO A 158 26.45 -8.94 -0.17
N ASP A 159 25.53 -8.95 -1.15
CA ASP A 159 25.78 -8.58 -2.54
C ASP A 159 25.54 -7.07 -2.77
N PRO A 160 26.59 -6.28 -3.10
CA PRO A 160 26.47 -4.84 -3.34
C PRO A 160 25.58 -4.50 -4.54
N ALA A 161 25.37 -5.40 -5.50
CA ALA A 161 24.46 -5.16 -6.61
C ALA A 161 23.00 -5.13 -6.15
N ILE A 162 22.63 -5.95 -5.14
CA ILE A 162 21.30 -5.94 -4.55
C ILE A 162 21.08 -4.69 -3.69
N PHE A 163 22.10 -4.29 -2.92
CA PHE A 163 22.09 -3.00 -2.22
C PHE A 163 21.79 -1.84 -3.20
N ALA A 164 22.53 -1.79 -4.32
CA ALA A 164 22.35 -0.74 -5.32
C ALA A 164 20.95 -0.75 -5.95
N TYR A 165 20.39 -1.94 -6.22
CA TYR A 165 19.02 -2.07 -6.71
C TYR A 165 18.00 -1.55 -5.68
N ALA A 166 18.13 -1.97 -4.41
CA ALA A 166 17.27 -1.53 -3.32
C ALA A 166 17.31 0.00 -3.15
N ALA A 167 18.50 0.60 -3.22
CA ALA A 167 18.66 2.05 -3.18
C ALA A 167 17.93 2.75 -4.35
N ALA A 168 17.99 2.19 -5.56
CA ALA A 168 17.29 2.73 -6.72
C ALA A 168 15.76 2.63 -6.57
N GLN A 169 15.27 1.52 -6.01
CA GLN A 169 13.84 1.33 -5.73
C GLN A 169 13.35 2.29 -4.62
N VAL A 170 14.09 2.43 -3.51
CA VAL A 170 13.78 3.38 -2.43
C VAL A 170 13.74 4.81 -2.97
N LYS A 171 14.72 5.22 -3.78
CA LYS A 171 14.72 6.54 -4.42
C LYS A 171 13.41 6.76 -5.19
N LYS A 172 13.01 5.80 -6.03
CA LYS A 172 11.77 5.92 -6.81
C LYS A 172 10.53 5.95 -5.91
N ALA A 173 10.46 5.09 -4.89
CA ALA A 173 9.35 5.05 -3.95
C ALA A 173 9.21 6.37 -3.17
N MET A 174 10.32 6.98 -2.74
CA MET A 174 10.33 8.30 -2.10
C MET A 174 9.87 9.40 -3.05
N GLU A 175 10.31 9.39 -4.31
CA GLU A 175 9.88 10.35 -5.33
C GLU A 175 8.36 10.31 -5.56
N VAL A 176 7.79 9.12 -5.73
CA VAL A 176 6.36 8.98 -5.98
C VAL A 176 5.54 9.27 -4.72
N THR A 177 6.06 8.93 -3.53
CA THR A 177 5.44 9.28 -2.25
C THR A 177 5.38 10.81 -2.09
N HIS A 178 6.48 11.50 -2.38
CA HIS A 178 6.52 12.95 -2.35
C HIS A 178 5.56 13.58 -3.35
N ARG A 179 5.53 13.05 -4.58
CA ARG A 179 4.65 13.51 -5.66
C ARG A 179 3.17 13.39 -5.30
N LEU A 180 2.78 12.34 -4.58
CA LEU A 180 1.40 12.11 -4.11
C LEU A 180 1.07 12.84 -2.79
N GLY A 181 2.00 13.65 -2.26
CA GLY A 181 1.80 14.41 -1.03
C GLY A 181 1.81 13.56 0.23
N GLY A 182 2.56 12.45 0.23
CA GLY A 182 2.69 11.55 1.39
C GLY A 182 3.19 12.29 2.63
N LEU A 183 2.52 12.07 3.76
CA LEU A 183 2.85 12.69 5.05
C LEU A 183 4.01 12.00 5.79
N GLY A 184 4.38 10.81 5.33
CA GLY A 184 5.54 10.08 5.79
C GLY A 184 6.06 9.13 4.71
N TYR A 185 7.23 8.57 4.97
CA TYR A 185 7.80 7.47 4.21
C TYR A 185 8.25 6.40 5.20
N VAL A 186 7.90 5.15 4.95
CA VAL A 186 8.14 4.05 5.89
C VAL A 186 9.32 3.20 5.41
N PHE A 187 10.09 2.69 6.36
CA PHE A 187 11.02 1.59 6.15
C PHE A 187 10.58 0.42 7.03
N TRP A 188 10.15 -0.67 6.41
CA TRP A 188 9.91 -1.94 7.10
C TRP A 188 10.90 -2.97 6.59
N GLY A 189 11.85 -3.35 7.45
CA GLY A 189 12.95 -4.25 7.13
C GLY A 189 12.54 -5.72 7.08
N GLY A 190 11.62 -6.10 6.18
CA GLY A 190 11.09 -7.47 6.11
C GLY A 190 12.17 -8.55 5.85
N ARG A 191 13.31 -8.16 5.27
CA ARG A 191 14.50 -9.01 5.07
C ARG A 191 15.78 -8.43 5.69
N GLU A 192 15.68 -7.30 6.39
CA GLU A 192 16.84 -6.63 6.98
C GLU A 192 17.16 -7.29 8.32
N GLY A 193 17.82 -8.45 8.23
CA GLY A 193 18.10 -9.36 9.33
C GLY A 193 18.75 -10.64 8.78
N TYR A 194 18.73 -11.71 9.57
CA TYR A 194 19.42 -12.95 9.22
C TYR A 194 18.60 -14.20 9.56
N ASP A 195 18.81 -15.27 8.79
CA ASP A 195 18.30 -16.61 9.12
C ASP A 195 19.25 -17.36 10.06
N THR A 196 20.57 -17.12 9.96
CA THR A 196 21.58 -17.74 10.84
C THR A 196 22.78 -16.83 11.07
N LEU A 197 23.33 -16.83 12.30
CA LEU A 197 24.53 -16.06 12.64
C LEU A 197 25.80 -16.60 11.98
N LEU A 198 25.80 -17.86 11.53
CA LEU A 198 27.02 -18.52 11.02
C LEU A 198 27.57 -17.87 9.74
N ASN A 199 26.74 -17.17 8.98
CA ASN A 199 27.11 -16.51 7.72
C ASN A 199 26.78 -15.01 7.71
N THR A 200 26.55 -14.41 8.88
CA THR A 200 26.09 -13.02 9.02
C THR A 200 27.13 -12.18 9.74
N ASP A 201 27.61 -11.11 9.11
CA ASP A 201 28.40 -10.08 9.78
C ASP A 201 27.45 -8.96 10.25
N LEU A 202 26.89 -9.15 11.45
CA LEU A 202 25.90 -8.23 12.02
C LEU A 202 26.37 -6.78 12.07
N LYS A 203 27.65 -6.57 12.38
CA LYS A 203 28.18 -5.22 12.49
C LYS A 203 28.17 -4.56 11.12
N ARG A 204 28.69 -5.25 10.11
CA ARG A 204 28.74 -4.73 8.75
C ARG A 204 27.35 -4.49 8.17
N GLU A 205 26.40 -5.39 8.40
CA GLU A 205 25.03 -5.24 7.91
C GLU A 205 24.31 -4.06 8.55
N LEU A 206 24.48 -3.85 9.87
CA LEU A 206 23.94 -2.66 10.53
C LEU A 206 24.63 -1.37 10.06
N ASP A 207 25.93 -1.41 9.77
CA ASP A 207 26.68 -0.29 9.20
C ASP A 207 26.20 0.05 7.76
N HIS A 208 25.71 -0.93 6.99
CA HIS A 208 25.11 -0.69 5.67
C HIS A 208 23.68 -0.13 5.74
N LEU A 209 22.89 -0.54 6.75
CA LEU A 209 21.50 -0.13 6.94
C LEU A 209 21.37 1.33 7.43
N ALA A 210 22.35 1.82 8.20
CA ALA A 210 22.36 3.15 8.84
C ALA A 210 22.73 4.29 7.87
#